data_AF-A0A2N2WHI8-F1
#
_entry.id   AF-A0A2N2WHI8-F1
#
_cell.length_a   1.000
_cell.length_b   1.000
_cell.length_c   1.000
_cell.angle_alpha   90.00
_cell.angle_beta   90.00
_cell.angle_gamma   90.00
#
_symmetry.space_group_name_H-M   'P 1'
#
loop_
_entity.id
_entity.type
_entity.pdbx_description
1 polymer ?
#
loop_
_entity_poly.entity_id
_entity_poly.type
_entity_poly.pdbx_seq_one_letter_code
_entity_poly.pdbx_strand_id
1 'polypeptide(L)'
;METEMATIFSSICAFLLANKTAIATKVIASATYDGLKKVLDFSSLKNRIKRFFKKDKDAEKYIETICNSQSKNEAKPYRDIEDSYEELTGEKFDEELFNEIKNWIEENQGQLSNVSKMEFKNEGGFNIGIQNAGKNIFNIQGDYKPKKD
;
A
#
# COMPACT_ATOMS: atom_id res chain seq x y z
N MET A 1 -0.28 21.53 12.52
CA MET A 1 0.24 20.59 11.52
C MET A 1 -0.38 19.26 11.84
N GLU A 2 -1.42 18.88 11.12
CA GLU A 2 -1.91 17.50 11.15
C GLU A 2 -0.81 16.64 10.55
N THR A 3 -0.04 15.97 11.42
CA THR A 3 0.78 14.84 10.99
C THR A 3 -0.18 13.79 10.48
N GLU A 4 -0.27 13.63 9.16
CA GLU A 4 -0.89 12.45 8.55
C GLU A 4 -0.26 11.22 9.21
N MET A 5 -1.00 10.57 10.11
CA MET A 5 -0.49 9.42 10.85
C MET A 5 -0.26 8.29 9.87
N ALA A 6 0.99 7.82 9.79
CA ALA A 6 1.36 6.74 8.90
C ALA A 6 0.57 5.46 9.26
N THR A 7 0.12 4.74 8.24
CA THR A 7 -0.49 3.43 8.44
C THR A 7 0.55 2.39 8.84
N ILE A 8 0.14 1.30 9.48
CA ILE A 8 1.06 0.23 9.92
C ILE A 8 1.95 -0.23 8.76
N PHE A 9 1.36 -0.50 7.60
CA PHE A 9 2.08 -0.88 6.38
C PHE A 9 3.11 0.18 5.96
N SER A 10 2.72 1.45 5.97
CA SER A 10 3.59 2.56 5.58
C SER A 10 4.75 2.76 6.55
N SER A 11 4.50 2.59 7.85
CA SER A 11 5.53 2.62 8.89
C SER A 11 6.52 1.47 8.74
N ILE A 12 6.07 0.25 8.40
CA ILE A 12 6.98 -0.87 8.11
C ILE A 12 7.81 -0.59 6.86
N CYS A 13 7.18 -0.12 5.79
CA CYS A 13 7.89 0.27 4.58
C CYS A 13 8.93 1.36 4.91
N ALA A 14 8.58 2.36 5.70
CA ALA A 14 9.51 3.38 6.16
C ALA A 14 10.64 2.78 6.99
N PHE A 15 10.34 1.92 7.95
CA PHE A 15 11.35 1.31 8.81
C PHE A 15 12.33 0.42 8.04
N LEU A 16 11.84 -0.40 7.11
CA LEU A 16 12.67 -1.30 6.31
C LEU A 16 13.43 -0.55 5.21
N LEU A 17 12.78 0.39 4.53
CA LEU A 17 13.35 1.09 3.38
C LEU A 17 14.22 2.27 3.81
N ALA A 18 13.94 2.99 4.89
CA ALA A 18 14.81 4.08 5.36
C ALA A 18 16.22 3.58 5.72
N ASN A 19 16.34 2.32 6.15
CA ASN A 19 17.62 1.68 6.42
C ASN A 19 18.36 1.20 5.16
N LYS A 20 17.69 1.12 4.00
CA LYS A 20 18.25 0.54 2.77
C LYS A 20 18.27 1.46 1.54
N THR A 21 17.37 2.44 1.44
CA THR A 21 17.14 3.26 0.24
C THR A 21 16.46 4.59 0.52
N ALA A 22 16.73 5.59 -0.31
CA ALA A 22 16.05 6.90 -0.30
C ALA A 22 14.62 6.85 -0.91
N ILE A 23 13.82 5.84 -0.55
CA ILE A 23 12.42 5.73 -1.02
C ILE A 23 11.55 6.66 -0.17
N ALA A 24 10.80 7.54 -0.85
CA ALA A 24 9.93 8.53 -0.20
C ALA A 24 8.66 7.86 0.36
N THR A 25 8.73 7.42 1.61
CA THR A 25 7.65 6.65 2.27
C THR A 25 6.40 7.48 2.58
N LYS A 26 6.49 8.81 2.50
CA LYS A 26 5.36 9.74 2.65
C LYS A 26 4.23 9.47 1.65
N VAL A 27 4.58 9.05 0.44
CA VAL A 27 3.61 8.78 -0.62
C VAL A 27 2.90 7.43 -0.43
N ILE A 28 3.57 6.47 0.19
CA ILE A 28 2.96 5.20 0.61
C ILE A 28 1.98 5.47 1.76
N ALA A 29 2.34 6.38 2.69
CA ALA A 29 1.52 6.79 3.82
C ALA A 29 0.20 7.47 3.41
N SER A 30 0.18 8.20 2.29
CA SER A 30 -1.03 8.85 1.78
C SER A 30 -1.86 7.99 0.81
N ALA A 31 -1.36 6.79 0.45
CA ALA A 31 -2.06 5.89 -0.44
C ALA A 31 -3.03 4.98 0.33
N THR A 32 -4.28 4.91 -0.13
CA THR A 32 -5.27 3.96 0.40
C THR A 32 -4.94 2.54 -0.06
N TYR A 33 -5.47 1.52 0.64
CA TYR A 33 -5.37 0.12 0.21
C TYR A 33 -5.78 -0.07 -1.26
N ASP A 34 -6.85 0.62 -1.69
CA ASP A 34 -7.33 0.63 -3.08
C ASP A 34 -6.36 1.28 -4.09
N GLY A 35 -5.60 2.30 -3.66
CA GLY A 35 -4.53 2.90 -4.47
C GLY A 35 -3.32 1.97 -4.55
N LEU A 36 -2.93 1.39 -3.42
CA LEU A 36 -1.78 0.49 -3.31
C LEU A 36 -2.00 -0.80 -4.13
N LYS A 37 -3.18 -1.42 -4.08
CA LYS A 37 -3.46 -2.68 -4.81
C LYS A 37 -3.41 -2.56 -6.34
N LYS A 38 -3.42 -1.33 -6.88
CA LYS A 38 -3.27 -1.08 -8.33
C LYS A 38 -1.82 -1.15 -8.79
N VAL A 39 -0.87 -1.02 -7.87
CA VAL A 39 0.56 -0.94 -8.15
C VAL A 39 1.33 -2.09 -7.49
N LEU A 40 0.88 -2.50 -6.30
CA LEU A 40 1.44 -3.59 -5.51
C LEU A 40 0.61 -4.85 -5.67
N ASP A 41 1.29 -5.97 -5.88
CA ASP A 41 0.64 -7.28 -5.95
C ASP A 41 0.43 -7.86 -4.55
N PHE A 42 -0.62 -7.42 -3.84
CA PHE A 42 -0.97 -7.99 -2.53
C PHE A 42 -1.39 -9.47 -2.60
N SER A 43 -1.69 -10.00 -3.79
CA SER A 43 -2.01 -11.41 -3.97
C SER A 43 -0.81 -12.32 -3.66
N SER A 44 0.38 -11.92 -4.09
CA SER A 44 1.62 -12.62 -3.73
C SER A 44 1.93 -12.52 -2.24
N LEU A 45 1.68 -11.36 -1.60
CA LEU A 45 1.83 -11.22 -0.15
C LEU A 45 0.86 -12.15 0.60
N LYS A 46 -0.42 -12.11 0.23
CA LYS A 46 -1.46 -13.00 0.78
C LYS A 46 -1.04 -14.46 0.66
N ASN A 47 -0.52 -14.88 -0.49
CA ASN A 47 -0.13 -16.26 -0.70
C ASN A 47 1.04 -16.72 0.17
N ARG A 48 1.93 -15.79 0.58
CA ARG A 48 3.04 -16.06 1.51
C ARG A 48 2.55 -16.16 2.95
N ILE A 49 1.68 -15.23 3.35
CA ILE A 49 1.24 -15.14 4.74
C ILE A 49 0.04 -16.02 5.07
N LYS A 50 -0.73 -16.50 4.08
CA LYS A 50 -1.93 -17.32 4.33
C LYS A 50 -1.65 -18.57 5.18
N ARG A 51 -0.41 -19.08 5.18
CA ARG A 51 -0.01 -20.23 6.02
C ARG A 51 -0.13 -19.94 7.52
N PHE A 52 -0.07 -18.67 7.92
CA PHE A 52 -0.26 -18.23 9.30
C PHE A 52 -1.74 -18.05 9.65
N PHE A 53 -2.66 -18.06 8.68
CA PHE A 53 -4.08 -17.87 8.92
C PHE A 53 -4.85 -19.18 8.70
N LYS A 54 -5.80 -19.47 9.59
CA LYS A 54 -6.71 -20.61 9.41
C LYS A 54 -7.63 -20.46 8.21
N LYS A 55 -7.95 -19.22 7.82
CA LYS A 55 -8.81 -18.90 6.69
C LYS A 55 -8.11 -17.91 5.76
N ASP A 56 -8.16 -18.19 4.45
CA ASP A 56 -7.66 -17.28 3.42
C ASP A 56 -8.27 -15.87 3.49
N LYS A 57 -9.52 -15.76 3.97
CA LYS A 57 -10.19 -14.46 4.17
C LYS A 57 -9.54 -13.64 5.28
N ASP A 58 -9.00 -14.29 6.31
CA ASP A 58 -8.37 -13.59 7.44
C ASP A 58 -7.03 -12.99 6.99
N ALA A 59 -6.29 -13.67 6.10
CA ALA A 59 -5.06 -13.15 5.50
C ALA A 59 -5.31 -11.88 4.66
N GLU A 60 -6.38 -11.86 3.86
CA GLU A 60 -6.76 -10.69 3.07
C GLU A 60 -7.20 -9.51 3.94
N LYS A 61 -8.06 -9.80 4.93
CA LYS A 61 -8.51 -8.82 5.92
C LYS A 61 -7.35 -8.26 6.72
N TYR A 62 -6.35 -9.09 7.04
CA TYR A 62 -5.14 -8.65 7.72
C TYR A 62 -4.35 -7.63 6.89
N ILE A 63 -4.12 -7.91 5.61
CA ILE A 63 -3.42 -6.96 4.71
C ILE A 63 -4.19 -5.64 4.62
N GLU A 64 -5.51 -5.71 4.49
CA GLU A 64 -6.37 -4.52 4.48
C GLU A 64 -6.27 -3.74 5.80
N THR A 65 -6.31 -4.44 6.95
CA THR A 65 -6.16 -3.85 8.28
C THR A 65 -4.83 -3.11 8.39
N ILE A 66 -3.69 -3.73 8.07
CA ILE A 66 -2.39 -3.06 8.22
C ILE A 66 -2.22 -1.88 7.24
N CYS A 67 -2.92 -1.89 6.10
CA CYS A 67 -2.90 -0.79 5.14
C CYS A 67 -3.79 0.39 5.54
N ASN A 68 -4.85 0.17 6.33
CA ASN A 68 -5.81 1.21 6.73
C ASN A 68 -5.66 1.64 8.19
N SER A 69 -5.14 0.77 9.05
CA SER A 69 -4.93 1.05 10.47
C SER A 69 -3.73 1.96 10.66
N GLN A 70 -3.89 2.92 11.56
CA GLN A 70 -2.84 3.85 11.95
C GLN A 70 -1.78 3.13 12.79
N SER A 71 -0.52 3.42 12.52
CA SER A 71 0.61 2.94 13.31
C SER A 71 0.60 3.64 14.66
N LYS A 72 0.53 2.86 15.75
CA LYS A 72 0.67 3.38 17.12
C LYS A 72 2.15 3.51 17.49
N ASN A 73 3.00 2.70 16.86
CA ASN A 73 4.43 2.60 17.15
C ASN A 73 5.26 2.81 15.87
N GLU A 74 5.31 4.04 15.35
CA GLU A 74 6.10 4.36 14.13
C GLU A 74 7.60 3.99 14.25
N ALA A 75 8.16 4.08 15.47
CA ALA A 75 9.55 3.69 15.74
C ALA A 75 9.76 2.17 15.85
N LYS A 76 8.69 1.39 16.06
CA LYS A 76 8.71 -0.07 16.21
C LYS A 76 7.46 -0.69 15.56
N PRO A 77 7.30 -0.56 14.23
CA PRO A 77 6.06 -0.97 13.56
C PRO A 77 5.84 -2.49 13.55
N TYR A 78 6.88 -3.27 13.88
CA TYR A 78 6.73 -4.69 14.20
C TYR A 78 5.70 -4.95 15.31
N ARG A 79 5.63 -4.08 16.34
CA ARG A 79 4.64 -4.23 17.42
C ARG A 79 3.22 -4.02 16.92
N ASP A 80 3.02 -3.05 16.03
CA ASP A 80 1.69 -2.80 15.46
C ASP A 80 1.22 -3.97 14.57
N ILE A 81 2.16 -4.65 13.91
CA ILE A 81 1.93 -5.89 13.16
C ILE A 81 1.51 -7.03 14.09
N GLU A 82 2.28 -7.23 15.16
CA GLU A 82 1.98 -8.21 16.20
C GLU A 82 0.60 -7.98 16.80
N ASP A 83 0.34 -6.77 17.32
CA ASP A 83 -0.95 -6.37 17.89
C ASP A 83 -2.10 -6.57 16.89
N SER A 84 -1.94 -6.15 15.63
CA SER A 84 -2.99 -6.29 14.61
C SER A 84 -3.30 -7.75 14.29
N TYR A 85 -2.29 -8.62 14.31
CA TYR A 85 -2.45 -10.04 14.03
C TYR A 85 -3.15 -10.75 15.18
N GLU A 86 -2.70 -10.51 16.41
CA GLU A 86 -3.29 -11.10 17.61
C GLU A 86 -4.73 -10.60 17.81
N GLU A 87 -5.02 -9.33 17.52
CA GLU A 87 -6.37 -8.77 17.60
C GLU A 87 -7.31 -9.38 16.53
N LEU A 88 -6.81 -9.62 15.32
CA LEU A 88 -7.61 -10.17 14.22
C LEU A 88 -7.87 -11.67 14.37
N THR A 89 -6.85 -12.43 14.74
CA THR A 89 -6.88 -13.90 14.73
C THR A 89 -7.13 -14.51 16.11
N GLY A 90 -6.81 -13.78 17.19
CA GLY A 90 -6.76 -14.31 18.54
C GLY A 90 -5.65 -15.36 18.76
N GLU A 91 -4.74 -15.51 17.80
CA GLU A 91 -3.63 -16.46 17.87
C GLU A 91 -2.33 -15.76 18.23
N LYS A 92 -1.37 -16.52 18.76
CA LYS A 92 -0.05 -16.00 19.09
C LYS A 92 0.68 -15.58 17.81
N PHE A 93 1.28 -14.41 17.85
CA PHE A 93 2.10 -13.92 16.74
C PHE A 93 3.30 -14.83 16.45
N ASP A 94 3.55 -15.06 15.16
CA ASP A 94 4.71 -15.79 14.65
C ASP A 94 5.68 -14.82 13.97
N GLU A 95 6.93 -14.76 14.44
CA GLU A 95 7.98 -13.92 13.86
C GLU A 95 8.22 -14.20 12.36
N GLU A 96 7.95 -15.42 11.90
CA GLU A 96 8.00 -15.73 10.47
C GLU A 96 7.00 -14.91 9.64
N LEU A 97 5.84 -14.52 10.20
CA LEU A 97 4.88 -13.66 9.51
C LEU A 97 5.50 -12.31 9.17
N PHE A 98 6.20 -11.69 10.13
CA PHE A 98 6.92 -10.45 9.88
C PHE A 98 8.04 -10.65 8.86
N ASN A 99 8.77 -11.76 8.94
CA ASN A 99 9.83 -12.05 7.98
C ASN A 99 9.29 -12.22 6.55
N GLU A 100 8.14 -12.85 6.35
CA GLU A 100 7.48 -12.93 5.04
C GLU A 100 7.07 -11.55 4.50
N ILE A 101 6.49 -10.70 5.35
CA ILE A 101 6.12 -9.33 4.98
C ILE A 101 7.36 -8.52 4.61
N LYS A 102 8.41 -8.62 5.42
CA LYS A 102 9.70 -7.97 5.18
C LYS A 102 10.31 -8.43 3.86
N ASN A 103 10.45 -9.74 3.64
CA ASN A 103 11.00 -10.30 2.42
C ASN A 103 10.21 -9.83 1.20
N TRP A 104 8.88 -9.84 1.29
CA TRP A 104 8.02 -9.34 0.23
C TRP A 104 8.24 -7.85 -0.05
N ILE A 105 8.39 -7.00 0.98
CA ILE A 105 8.70 -5.57 0.80
C ILE A 105 10.06 -5.39 0.11
N GLU A 106 11.06 -6.18 0.49
CA GLU A 106 12.40 -6.13 -0.11
C GLU A 106 12.39 -6.58 -1.57
N GLU A 107 11.65 -7.64 -1.91
CA GLU A 107 11.49 -8.12 -3.29
C GLU A 107 10.68 -7.15 -4.15
N ASN A 108 9.68 -6.48 -3.57
CA ASN A 108 8.82 -5.51 -4.26
C ASN A 108 9.31 -4.06 -4.12
N GLN A 109 10.54 -3.86 -3.67
CA GLN A 109 11.14 -2.53 -3.47
C GLN A 109 11.09 -1.68 -4.75
N GLY A 110 11.23 -2.29 -5.93
CA GLY A 110 11.09 -1.60 -7.22
C GLY A 110 9.68 -1.04 -7.44
N GLN A 111 8.64 -1.82 -7.11
CA GLN A 111 7.25 -1.37 -7.18
C GLN A 111 6.97 -0.29 -6.13
N LEU A 112 7.46 -0.46 -4.90
CA LEU A 112 7.33 0.52 -3.82
C LEU A 112 8.06 1.83 -4.16
N SER A 113 9.20 1.78 -4.85
CA SER A 113 9.87 2.98 -5.36
C SER A 113 9.03 3.70 -6.41
N ASN A 114 8.32 2.97 -7.28
CA ASN A 114 7.39 3.58 -8.22
C ASN A 114 6.21 4.22 -7.50
N VAL A 115 5.60 3.53 -6.54
CA VAL A 115 4.55 4.09 -5.67
C VAL A 115 5.04 5.38 -5.02
N SER A 116 6.26 5.39 -4.47
CA SER A 116 6.84 6.58 -3.80
C SER A 116 7.02 7.81 -4.69
N LYS A 117 7.03 7.61 -6.01
CA LYS A 117 7.15 8.69 -7.01
C LYS A 117 5.80 9.09 -7.59
N MET A 118 4.72 8.39 -7.26
CA MET A 118 3.37 8.71 -7.71
C MET A 118 2.78 9.83 -6.85
N GLU A 119 2.13 10.81 -7.46
CA GLU A 119 1.29 11.76 -6.71
C GLU A 119 -0.13 11.18 -6.60
N PHE A 120 -0.47 10.62 -5.44
CA PHE A 120 -1.86 10.26 -5.14
C PHE A 120 -2.64 11.53 -4.82
N LYS A 121 -3.24 12.16 -5.85
CA LYS A 121 -4.17 13.28 -5.65
C LYS A 121 -5.48 12.76 -5.06
N ASN A 122 -5.79 13.15 -3.83
CA ASN A 122 -7.00 12.81 -3.08
C ASN A 122 -8.26 13.58 -3.57
N GLU A 123 -8.45 13.71 -4.89
CA GLU A 123 -9.62 14.38 -5.47
C GLU A 123 -10.36 13.42 -6.42
N GLY A 124 -11.53 12.94 -5.99
CA GLY A 124 -12.77 12.77 -6.77
C GLY A 124 -12.79 12.16 -8.19
N GLY A 125 -11.69 11.63 -8.71
CA GLY A 125 -11.60 11.21 -10.11
C GLY A 125 -10.16 10.95 -10.49
N PHE A 126 -9.70 9.72 -10.28
CA PHE A 126 -8.36 9.28 -10.62
C PHE A 126 -8.20 9.21 -12.15
N ASN A 127 -7.80 10.31 -12.79
CA ASN A 127 -7.27 10.29 -14.15
C ASN A 127 -5.84 9.74 -14.11
N ILE A 128 -5.66 8.46 -14.46
CA ILE A 128 -4.34 7.91 -14.77
C ILE A 128 -3.89 8.53 -16.09
N GLY A 129 -3.17 9.63 -15.99
CA GLY A 129 -2.70 10.40 -17.13
C GLY A 129 -1.25 10.84 -16.98
N ILE A 130 -0.36 9.94 -16.57
CA ILE A 130 1.09 10.13 -16.82
C ILE A 130 1.67 8.81 -17.32
N GLN A 131 1.29 8.45 -18.55
CA GLN A 131 2.18 7.64 -19.37
C GLN A 131 3.32 8.56 -19.80
N ASN A 132 4.54 8.15 -19.53
CA ASN A 132 5.75 8.71 -20.14
C ASN A 132 5.71 8.36 -21.65
N ALA A 133 4.86 9.06 -22.41
CA ALA A 133 4.80 8.98 -23.85
C ALA A 133 5.45 10.27 -24.38
N GLY A 134 6.70 10.16 -24.83
CA GLY A 134 7.39 11.20 -25.59
C GLY A 134 6.78 11.42 -26.99
N LYS A 135 5.45 11.44 -27.13
CA LYS A 135 4.74 11.77 -28.36
C LYS A 135 3.42 12.50 -28.03
N ASN A 136 3.28 13.69 -28.60
CA ASN A 136 2.16 14.64 -28.52
C ASN A 136 0.79 14.03 -28.20
N ILE A 137 0.21 14.41 -27.06
CA ILE A 137 -1.19 14.16 -26.75
C ILE A 137 -2.01 15.30 -27.38
N PHE A 138 -2.74 14.99 -28.45
CA PHE A 138 -3.82 15.85 -28.94
C PHE A 138 -5.05 15.64 -28.05
N ASN A 139 -5.41 16.66 -27.28
CA ASN A 139 -6.63 16.72 -26.50
C ASN A 139 -7.83 16.96 -27.45
N ILE A 140 -8.49 15.89 -27.92
CA ILE A 140 -9.77 16.02 -28.62
C ILE A 140 -10.88 16.03 -27.56
N GLN A 141 -11.28 17.23 -27.17
CA GLN A 141 -12.45 17.48 -26.34
C GLN A 141 -13.70 17.31 -27.23
N GLY A 142 -14.35 16.15 -27.14
CA GLY A 142 -15.59 15.87 -27.85
C GLY A 142 -16.77 16.62 -27.23
N ASP A 143 -17.15 17.76 -27.82
CA ASP A 143 -18.47 18.37 -27.60
C ASP A 143 -19.52 17.53 -28.35
N TYR A 144 -20.11 16.54 -27.68
CA TYR A 144 -21.22 15.78 -28.22
C TYR A 144 -22.53 16.49 -27.85
N LYS A 145 -23.06 17.29 -28.77
CA LYS A 145 -24.46 17.76 -28.72
C LYS A 145 -25.33 16.90 -29.64
N PRO A 146 -26.24 16.07 -29.11
CA PRO A 146 -27.33 15.57 -29.91
C PRO A 146 -28.47 16.59 -29.84
N LYS A 147 -28.79 17.23 -30.96
CA LYS A 147 -30.14 17.77 -31.19
C LYS A 147 -30.71 17.13 -32.45
N LYS A 148 -31.75 16.32 -32.21
CA LYS A 148 -32.73 15.87 -33.19
C LYS A 148 -33.80 16.96 -33.33
N ASP A 149 -34.39 16.95 -34.53
CA ASP A 149 -35.45 17.78 -35.10
C ASP A 149 -35.10 19.25 -35.42
#